data_AF-A0A3S1H3G7-F1
#
_entry.id   AF-A0A3S1H3G7-F1
#
_cell.length_a   1.000
_cell.length_b   1.000
_cell.length_c   1.000
_cell.angle_alpha   90.00
_cell.angle_beta   90.00
_cell.angle_gamma   90.00
#
_symmetry.space_group_name_H-M   'P 1'
#
loop_
_entity.id
_entity.type
_entity.pdbx_description
1 polymer ?
#
loop_
_entity_poly.entity_id
_entity_poly.type
_entity_poly.pdbx_seq_one_letter_code
_entity_poly.pdbx_strand_id
1 'polypeptide(L)'
;MPIEILMPALSPTMEEGNLSKWLKNEGDKIVAGDVIAEIETDKATMEVEAVDEGTLAKIVVPAGTEGVKVNAVIAVLAVDGEDVDKAGEGIGEEAPAKAEAAPAPAAAKSEAAAPVAAAPKTEVAADPDIPAGTEMVSTTVREALRDAMAEEMRRDGDVFVMGEEVAEYQGAYKITQGLLQEFGPHRVVDTPITEHGFAGVGVGAAMAGLKPIVEFMTFNFAMQAIDQIINSAAKTLYMSGGQMGAPIVFRGPNGAAARVAAQHSQCYAAWYSHIPGLKVVMPYTA
;
A
#
# COMPACT_ATOMS: atom_id res chain seq x y z
N MET A 1 15.46 -15.29 -9.23
CA MET A 1 15.53 -14.04 -10.03
C MET A 1 15.75 -12.94 -9.02
N PRO A 2 16.75 -12.05 -9.24
CA PRO A 2 17.01 -10.96 -8.31
C PRO A 2 15.76 -10.08 -8.18
N ILE A 3 15.46 -9.62 -6.98
CA ILE A 3 14.35 -8.68 -6.75
C ILE A 3 14.92 -7.27 -6.86
N GLU A 4 14.35 -6.46 -7.74
CA GLU A 4 14.77 -5.07 -7.94
C GLU A 4 14.04 -4.16 -6.93
N ILE A 5 14.82 -3.42 -6.15
CA ILE A 5 14.29 -2.34 -5.31
C ILE A 5 14.23 -1.10 -6.19
N LEU A 6 13.02 -0.56 -6.36
CA LEU A 6 12.77 0.63 -7.15
C LEU A 6 12.64 1.88 -6.27
N MET A 7 12.97 3.04 -6.83
CA MET A 7 12.74 4.34 -6.22
C MET A 7 11.23 4.56 -5.98
N PRO A 8 10.75 4.63 -4.73
CA PRO A 8 9.34 4.78 -4.42
C PRO A 8 8.85 6.20 -4.69
N ALA A 9 7.58 6.33 -5.09
CA ALA A 9 6.88 7.59 -5.07
C ALA A 9 6.43 7.89 -3.63
N LEU A 10 6.96 8.97 -3.05
CA LEU A 10 6.64 9.39 -1.69
C LEU A 10 5.58 10.52 -1.65
N SER A 11 5.21 11.06 -2.81
CA SER A 11 4.05 11.93 -2.97
C SER A 11 3.42 11.78 -4.38
N PRO A 12 2.13 12.12 -4.57
CA PRO A 12 1.44 11.98 -5.86
C PRO A 12 2.04 12.80 -7.00
N THR A 13 2.77 13.88 -6.67
CA THR A 13 3.41 14.78 -7.63
C THR A 13 4.91 14.55 -7.73
N MET A 14 5.45 13.50 -7.09
CA MET A 14 6.87 13.22 -7.09
C MET A 14 7.25 12.49 -8.38
N GLU A 15 8.05 13.13 -9.21
CA GLU A 15 8.64 12.50 -10.42
C GLU A 15 10.07 11.99 -10.16
N GLU A 16 10.77 12.60 -9.21
CA GLU A 16 12.15 12.28 -8.84
C GLU A 16 12.42 12.56 -7.34
N GLY A 17 13.45 11.92 -6.79
CA GLY A 17 13.90 12.10 -5.41
C GLY A 17 15.41 11.98 -5.27
N ASN A 18 15.95 12.52 -4.18
CA ASN A 18 17.38 12.46 -3.89
C ASN A 18 17.62 11.32 -2.90
N LEU A 19 18.48 10.37 -3.24
CA LEU A 19 18.82 9.27 -2.34
C LEU A 19 19.89 9.75 -1.36
N SER A 20 19.49 10.23 -0.18
CA SER A 20 20.37 10.95 0.74
C SER A 20 21.33 10.00 1.47
N LYS A 21 20.85 8.84 1.93
CA LYS A 21 21.64 7.92 2.76
C LYS A 21 21.15 6.48 2.67
N TRP A 22 22.08 5.53 2.62
CA TRP A 22 21.78 4.11 2.84
C TRP A 22 21.90 3.76 4.34
N LEU A 23 20.94 2.99 4.85
CA LEU A 23 20.91 2.49 6.23
C LEU A 23 21.29 0.99 6.32
N LYS A 24 21.36 0.32 5.17
CA LYS A 24 21.85 -1.06 5.00
C LYS A 24 23.02 -1.08 4.01
N ASN A 25 23.90 -2.07 4.15
CA ASN A 25 25.06 -2.28 3.28
C ASN A 25 24.88 -3.54 2.43
N GLU A 26 25.60 -3.63 1.31
CA GLU A 26 25.68 -4.86 0.51
C GLU A 26 26.11 -6.04 1.40
N GLY A 27 25.38 -7.16 1.28
CA GLY A 27 25.50 -8.34 2.12
C GLY A 27 24.61 -8.35 3.37
N ASP A 28 23.96 -7.24 3.72
CA ASP A 28 23.05 -7.21 4.87
C ASP A 28 21.74 -7.95 4.56
N LYS A 29 21.24 -8.69 5.55
CA LYS A 29 19.88 -9.24 5.51
C LYS A 29 18.85 -8.13 5.67
N ILE A 30 17.85 -8.17 4.80
CA ILE A 30 16.70 -7.28 4.76
C ILE A 30 15.45 -8.14 4.96
N VAL A 31 14.64 -7.77 5.93
CA VAL A 31 13.29 -8.32 6.10
C VAL A 31 12.27 -7.30 5.62
N ALA A 32 11.10 -7.76 5.17
CA ALA A 32 10.00 -6.86 4.88
C ALA A 32 9.69 -6.00 6.11
N GLY A 33 9.67 -4.69 5.94
CA GLY A 33 9.52 -3.72 7.03
C GLY A 33 10.82 -3.08 7.53
N ASP A 34 11.99 -3.53 7.09
CA ASP A 34 13.26 -2.88 7.44
C ASP A 34 13.41 -1.54 6.73
N VAL A 35 13.93 -0.53 7.44
CA VAL A 35 14.35 0.72 6.80
C VAL A 35 15.71 0.52 6.12
N ILE A 36 15.75 0.78 4.81
CA ILE A 36 16.91 0.50 3.97
C ILE A 36 17.64 1.77 3.51
N ALA A 37 16.93 2.88 3.33
CA ALA A 37 17.50 4.15 2.86
C ALA A 37 16.68 5.36 3.33
N GLU A 38 17.26 6.55 3.21
CA GLU A 38 16.60 7.84 3.35
C GLU A 38 16.55 8.50 1.97
N ILE A 39 15.37 9.01 1.60
CA ILE A 39 15.15 9.82 0.42
C ILE A 39 14.80 11.23 0.85
N GLU A 40 15.49 12.20 0.30
CA GLU A 40 15.17 13.61 0.43
C GLU A 40 14.37 14.07 -0.79
N THR A 41 13.26 14.75 -0.51
CA THR A 41 12.42 15.42 -1.51
C THR A 41 12.42 16.92 -1.24
N ASP A 42 11.82 17.70 -2.13
CA ASP A 42 11.62 19.14 -1.95
C ASP A 42 10.73 19.49 -0.73
N LYS A 43 9.96 18.52 -0.20
CA LYS A 43 9.05 18.70 0.93
C LYS A 43 9.55 18.12 2.24
N ALA A 44 10.24 16.98 2.21
CA ALA A 44 10.66 16.26 3.41
C ALA A 44 11.74 15.21 3.13
N THR A 45 12.50 14.85 4.16
CA THR A 45 13.28 13.62 4.20
C THR A 45 12.41 12.50 4.73
N MET A 46 12.34 11.40 3.99
CA MET A 46 11.51 10.23 4.31
C MET A 46 12.35 8.97 4.25
N GLU A 47 11.99 8.00 5.07
CA GLU A 47 12.68 6.72 5.15
C GLU A 47 11.99 5.68 4.25
N VAL A 48 12.80 4.92 3.52
CA VAL A 48 12.37 3.85 2.62
C VAL A 48 12.33 2.54 3.38
N GLU A 49 11.16 1.93 3.42
CA GLU A 49 10.92 0.62 4.01
C GLU A 49 10.97 -0.46 2.92
N ALA A 50 11.67 -1.57 3.20
CA ALA A 50 11.74 -2.71 2.30
C ALA A 50 10.38 -3.41 2.21
N VAL A 51 9.89 -3.60 1.00
CA VAL A 51 8.67 -4.37 0.72
C VAL A 51 8.98 -5.87 0.67
N ASP A 52 10.13 -6.22 0.13
CA ASP A 52 10.59 -7.59 -0.09
C ASP A 52 11.70 -7.98 0.89
N GLU A 53 11.82 -9.28 1.16
CA GLU A 53 12.87 -9.86 2.00
C GLU A 53 13.98 -10.51 1.17
N GLY A 54 15.22 -10.45 1.66
CA GLY A 54 16.38 -11.01 0.97
C GLY A 54 17.70 -10.51 1.52
N THR A 55 18.78 -10.79 0.80
CA THR A 55 20.10 -10.21 1.09
C THR A 55 20.37 -9.07 0.12
N LEU A 56 20.78 -7.89 0.61
CA LEU A 56 21.12 -6.76 -0.26
C LEU A 56 22.31 -7.13 -1.13
N ALA A 57 22.07 -7.45 -2.41
CA ALA A 57 23.11 -7.96 -3.29
C ALA A 57 23.98 -6.85 -3.86
N LYS A 58 23.33 -5.75 -4.30
CA LYS A 58 24.06 -4.63 -4.89
C LYS A 58 23.27 -3.33 -4.78
N ILE A 59 23.97 -2.26 -4.44
CA ILE A 59 23.45 -0.89 -4.50
C ILE A 59 23.77 -0.34 -5.89
N VAL A 60 22.72 -0.03 -6.65
CA VAL A 60 22.84 0.51 -8.03
C VAL A 60 22.99 2.03 -7.99
N VAL A 61 22.30 2.69 -7.06
CA VAL A 61 22.32 4.14 -6.88
C VAL A 61 23.04 4.50 -5.58
N PRO A 62 24.21 5.18 -5.64
CA PRO A 62 24.94 5.59 -4.43
C PRO A 62 24.20 6.63 -3.58
N ALA A 63 24.51 6.66 -2.28
CA ALA A 63 24.10 7.76 -1.40
C ALA A 63 24.60 9.12 -1.90
N GLY A 64 23.77 10.15 -1.78
CA GLY A 64 23.99 11.50 -2.30
C GLY A 64 23.62 11.70 -3.77
N THR A 65 23.01 10.71 -4.43
CA THR A 65 22.57 10.86 -5.83
C THR A 65 21.28 11.68 -5.88
N GLU A 66 21.31 12.79 -6.63
CA GLU A 66 20.16 13.67 -6.85
C GLU A 66 19.37 13.28 -8.12
N GLY A 67 18.07 13.60 -8.14
CA GLY A 67 17.22 13.47 -9.34
C GLY A 67 16.98 12.02 -9.79
N VAL A 68 16.92 11.08 -8.84
CA VAL A 68 16.63 9.68 -9.14
C VAL A 68 15.13 9.56 -9.43
N LYS A 69 14.79 9.14 -10.65
CA LYS A 69 13.40 9.02 -11.09
C LYS A 69 12.63 7.98 -10.30
N VAL A 70 11.36 8.25 -10.02
CA VAL A 70 10.44 7.26 -9.49
C VAL A 70 10.39 6.04 -10.41
N ASN A 71 10.35 4.85 -9.82
CA ASN A 71 10.46 3.54 -10.48
C ASN A 71 11.85 3.19 -11.06
N ALA A 72 12.88 4.01 -10.89
CA ALA A 72 14.24 3.62 -11.25
C ALA A 72 14.80 2.57 -10.27
N VAL A 73 15.59 1.61 -10.77
CA VAL A 73 16.24 0.60 -9.92
C VAL A 73 17.31 1.26 -9.04
N ILE A 74 17.16 1.17 -7.72
CA ILE A 74 18.10 1.73 -6.75
C ILE A 74 18.98 0.68 -6.10
N ALA A 75 18.50 -0.56 -5.96
CA ALA A 75 19.26 -1.69 -5.43
C ALA A 75 18.67 -3.04 -5.89
N VAL A 76 19.39 -4.12 -5.63
CA VAL A 76 19.00 -5.49 -5.98
C VAL A 76 19.11 -6.37 -4.75
N LEU A 77 18.10 -7.21 -4.50
CA LEU A 77 18.08 -8.24 -3.48
C LEU A 77 18.33 -9.62 -4.10
N ALA A 78 19.13 -10.44 -3.43
CA ALA A 78 19.27 -11.87 -3.69
C ALA A 78 18.32 -12.66 -2.77
N VAL A 79 17.63 -13.65 -3.34
CA VAL A 79 16.75 -14.56 -2.60
C VAL A 79 17.58 -15.61 -1.87
N ASP A 80 17.14 -16.07 -0.68
CA ASP A 80 17.86 -17.04 0.15
C ASP A 80 18.23 -18.31 -0.65
N GLY A 81 19.54 -18.51 -0.89
CA GLY A 81 20.10 -19.61 -1.66
C GLY A 81 20.70 -19.23 -3.03
N GLU A 82 20.53 -17.99 -3.48
CA GLU A 82 21.22 -17.42 -4.65
C GLU A 82 22.58 -16.82 -4.25
N ASP A 83 23.56 -16.91 -5.15
CA ASP A 83 24.89 -16.35 -4.97
C ASP A 83 24.83 -14.82 -5.11
N VAL A 84 25.12 -14.11 -4.02
CA VAL A 84 25.01 -12.65 -3.88
C VAL A 84 25.81 -11.94 -4.97
N ASP A 85 26.97 -12.49 -5.33
CA ASP A 85 27.85 -11.92 -6.36
C ASP A 85 27.25 -12.04 -7.77
N LYS A 86 26.46 -13.07 -8.06
CA LYS A 86 25.82 -13.28 -9.37
C LYS A 86 24.52 -12.49 -9.53
N ALA A 87 23.81 -12.23 -8.43
CA ALA A 87 22.56 -11.47 -8.46
C ALA A 87 22.77 -9.98 -8.82
N GLY A 88 23.97 -9.44 -8.56
CA GLY A 88 24.35 -8.06 -8.90
C GLY A 88 25.03 -7.88 -10.27
N GLU A 89 25.29 -8.96 -11.01
CA GLU A 89 25.91 -8.91 -12.34
C GLU A 89 24.85 -8.69 -13.43
N GLY A 90 24.94 -7.59 -14.17
CA GLY A 90 24.16 -7.35 -15.39
C GLY A 90 23.04 -6.30 -15.34
N ILE A 91 22.81 -5.66 -14.19
CA ILE A 91 21.84 -4.56 -14.05
C ILE A 91 22.62 -3.26 -13.87
N GLY A 92 22.78 -2.51 -14.96
CA GLY A 92 23.54 -1.26 -14.93
C GLY A 92 23.89 -0.76 -16.32
N GLU A 93 22.91 -0.24 -17.05
CA GLU A 93 23.19 0.64 -18.18
C GLU A 93 22.05 1.65 -18.39
N GLU A 94 22.00 2.66 -17.52
CA GLU A 94 21.69 4.04 -17.94
C GLU A 94 21.99 5.00 -16.76
N ALA A 95 23.15 5.66 -16.83
CA ALA A 95 23.55 6.70 -15.89
C ALA A 95 23.28 8.08 -16.52
N PRO A 96 22.66 9.04 -15.82
CA PRO A 96 22.80 10.45 -16.14
C PRO A 96 24.05 11.05 -15.49
N ALA A 97 24.49 12.14 -16.11
CA ALA A 97 25.82 12.71 -16.01
C ALA A 97 26.20 13.36 -14.66
N LYS A 98 27.49 13.22 -14.37
CA LYS A 98 28.33 13.75 -13.29
C LYS A 98 28.15 15.26 -13.02
N ALA A 99 27.89 15.63 -11.77
CA ALA A 99 28.10 16.97 -11.21
C ALA A 99 28.96 16.89 -9.92
N GLU A 100 29.77 17.93 -9.68
CA GLU A 100 30.91 18.01 -8.77
C GLU A 100 30.56 17.93 -7.27
N ALA A 101 31.36 17.17 -6.51
CA ALA A 101 31.24 17.00 -5.07
C ALA A 101 31.84 18.18 -4.27
N ALA A 102 31.07 18.69 -3.31
CA ALA A 102 31.58 19.54 -2.22
C ALA A 102 31.88 18.68 -0.96
N PRO A 103 32.88 19.06 -0.13
CA PRO A 103 33.41 18.18 0.91
C PRO A 103 32.47 18.03 2.12
N ALA A 104 32.33 16.79 2.58
CA ALA A 104 31.53 16.38 3.73
C ALA A 104 32.04 16.94 5.08
N PRO A 105 31.15 17.35 6.00
CA PRO A 105 31.51 17.53 7.41
C PRO A 105 31.68 16.16 8.10
N ALA A 106 32.60 16.13 9.07
CA ALA A 106 33.02 14.93 9.80
C ALA A 106 31.89 14.23 10.56
N ALA A 107 31.90 12.89 10.47
CA ALA A 107 30.96 11.97 11.08
C ALA A 107 30.85 12.14 12.61
N ALA A 108 29.64 12.45 13.08
CA ALA A 108 29.25 12.18 14.45
C ALA A 108 28.86 10.70 14.57
N LYS A 109 29.48 9.99 15.52
CA LYS A 109 29.16 8.58 15.82
C LYS A 109 27.71 8.48 16.27
N SER A 110 26.89 7.78 15.47
CA SER A 110 25.52 7.42 15.85
C SER A 110 25.57 6.35 16.94
N GLU A 111 24.88 6.64 18.04
CA GLU A 111 24.46 5.63 19.01
C GLU A 111 23.60 4.56 18.29
N ALA A 112 23.76 3.31 18.72
CA ALA A 112 23.12 2.15 18.12
C ALA A 112 21.60 2.29 18.13
N ALA A 113 20.98 2.07 16.97
CA ALA A 113 19.53 1.95 16.83
C ALA A 113 19.02 0.88 17.80
N ALA A 114 17.98 1.23 18.56
CA ALA A 114 17.28 0.30 19.43
C ALA A 114 16.77 -0.91 18.61
N PRO A 115 16.75 -2.13 19.18
CA PRO A 115 16.34 -3.33 18.48
C PRO A 115 14.89 -3.18 18.00
N VAL A 116 14.68 -3.38 16.69
CA VAL A 116 13.37 -3.50 16.07
C VAL A 116 12.64 -4.64 16.78
N ALA A 117 11.43 -4.36 17.29
CA ALA A 117 10.62 -5.38 17.96
C ALA A 117 10.41 -6.55 17.00
N ALA A 118 10.65 -7.78 17.48
CA ALA A 118 10.47 -8.99 16.69
C ALA A 118 9.05 -9.02 16.08
N ALA A 119 8.97 -9.33 14.79
CA ALA A 119 7.69 -9.49 14.09
C ALA A 119 6.77 -10.45 14.89
N PRO A 120 5.52 -10.07 15.15
CA PRO A 120 4.60 -10.93 15.88
C PRO A 120 4.41 -12.23 15.11
N LYS A 121 4.72 -13.36 15.74
CA LYS A 121 4.37 -14.68 15.20
C LYS A 121 2.86 -14.83 15.31
N THR A 122 2.17 -14.72 14.18
CA THR A 122 0.73 -14.91 14.13
C THR A 122 0.42 -16.38 13.97
N GLU A 123 -0.06 -17.02 15.04
CA GLU A 123 -0.70 -18.33 14.94
C GLU A 123 -2.10 -18.11 14.35
N VAL A 124 -2.27 -18.45 13.07
CA VAL A 124 -3.57 -18.41 12.41
C VAL A 124 -4.42 -19.55 12.99
N ALA A 125 -5.51 -19.22 13.67
CA ALA A 125 -6.44 -20.22 14.16
C ALA A 125 -7.07 -20.96 12.98
N ALA A 126 -7.23 -22.28 13.09
CA ALA A 126 -7.85 -23.08 12.03
C ALA A 126 -9.31 -22.63 11.82
N ASP A 127 -9.59 -22.07 10.64
CA ASP A 127 -10.94 -21.71 10.24
C ASP A 127 -11.71 -22.98 9.85
N PRO A 128 -12.79 -23.33 10.56
CA PRO A 128 -13.58 -24.53 10.27
C PRO A 128 -14.28 -24.49 8.89
N ASP A 129 -14.38 -23.33 8.26
CA ASP A 129 -15.00 -23.17 6.93
C ASP A 129 -14.03 -23.50 5.78
N ILE A 130 -12.73 -23.65 6.05
CA ILE A 130 -11.74 -24.05 5.04
C ILE A 130 -11.83 -25.56 4.79
N PRO A 131 -12.10 -26.02 3.54
CA PRO A 131 -12.17 -27.43 3.22
C PRO A 131 -10.87 -28.18 3.56
N ALA A 132 -11.00 -29.38 4.13
CA ALA A 132 -9.86 -30.23 4.43
C ALA A 132 -9.01 -30.51 3.18
N GLY A 133 -7.70 -30.25 3.26
CA GLY A 133 -6.77 -30.43 2.14
C GLY A 133 -6.60 -29.20 1.24
N THR A 134 -7.14 -28.04 1.63
CA THR A 134 -6.84 -26.76 0.96
C THR A 134 -5.35 -26.44 1.13
N GLU A 135 -4.66 -26.25 0.01
CA GLU A 135 -3.26 -25.83 -0.01
C GLU A 135 -3.21 -24.33 0.28
N MET A 136 -2.52 -23.96 1.37
CA MET A 136 -2.32 -22.56 1.75
C MET A 136 -1.03 -22.03 1.12
N VAL A 137 -1.08 -20.83 0.55
CA VAL A 137 0.08 -20.14 -0.01
C VAL A 137 0.42 -18.95 0.88
N SER A 138 1.70 -18.77 1.19
CA SER A 138 2.16 -17.59 1.91
C SER A 138 2.01 -16.36 1.02
N THR A 139 1.34 -15.33 1.53
CA THR A 139 1.10 -14.08 0.80
C THR A 139 1.04 -12.91 1.78
N THR A 140 1.11 -11.69 1.27
CA THR A 140 0.90 -10.49 2.10
C THR A 140 -0.60 -10.17 2.22
N VAL A 141 -1.00 -9.50 3.31
CA VAL A 141 -2.39 -8.99 3.44
C VAL A 141 -2.76 -8.06 2.28
N ARG A 142 -1.78 -7.29 1.77
CA ARG A 142 -1.95 -6.44 0.59
C ARG A 142 -2.37 -7.26 -0.63
N GLU A 143 -1.65 -8.32 -0.94
CA GLU A 143 -1.92 -9.17 -2.09
C GLU A 143 -3.19 -9.99 -1.91
N ALA A 144 -3.45 -10.52 -0.71
CA ALA A 144 -4.70 -11.21 -0.42
C ALA A 144 -5.93 -10.31 -0.64
N LEU A 145 -5.87 -9.03 -0.23
CA LEU A 145 -6.92 -8.06 -0.49
C LEU A 145 -7.09 -7.75 -1.99
N ARG A 146 -5.97 -7.60 -2.72
CA ARG A 146 -5.98 -7.42 -4.18
C ARG A 146 -6.67 -8.60 -4.87
N ASP A 147 -6.24 -9.81 -4.52
CA ASP A 147 -6.69 -11.04 -5.16
C ASP A 147 -8.16 -11.32 -4.85
N ALA A 148 -8.61 -11.10 -3.61
CA ALA A 148 -10.02 -11.18 -3.24
C ALA A 148 -10.90 -10.21 -4.05
N MET A 149 -10.44 -8.97 -4.29
CA MET A 149 -11.17 -8.05 -5.16
C MET A 149 -11.16 -8.51 -6.62
N ALA A 150 -10.01 -8.95 -7.15
CA ALA A 150 -9.89 -9.42 -8.52
C ALA A 150 -10.80 -10.63 -8.78
N GLU A 151 -10.86 -11.59 -7.85
CA GLU A 151 -11.75 -12.75 -7.90
C GLU A 151 -13.22 -12.34 -8.00
N GLU A 152 -13.67 -11.43 -7.13
CA GLU A 152 -15.05 -10.96 -7.15
C GLU A 152 -15.35 -10.10 -8.39
N MET A 153 -14.37 -9.33 -8.90
CA MET A 153 -14.51 -8.57 -10.14
C MET A 153 -14.57 -9.46 -11.40
N ARG A 154 -13.87 -10.61 -11.41
CA ARG A 154 -13.99 -11.62 -12.48
C ARG A 154 -15.34 -12.32 -12.42
N ARG A 155 -15.80 -12.62 -11.21
CA ARG A 155 -17.04 -13.34 -10.96
C ARG A 155 -18.27 -12.51 -11.31
N ASP A 156 -18.22 -11.21 -11.05
CA ASP A 156 -19.37 -10.33 -11.15
C ASP A 156 -19.03 -9.03 -11.89
N GLY A 157 -19.75 -8.79 -13.00
CA GLY A 157 -19.59 -7.61 -13.84
C GLY A 157 -20.02 -6.30 -13.18
N ASP A 158 -20.82 -6.37 -12.10
CA ASP A 158 -21.35 -5.21 -11.40
C ASP A 158 -20.41 -4.70 -10.29
N VAL A 159 -19.35 -5.45 -9.96
CA VAL A 159 -18.37 -5.11 -8.91
C VAL A 159 -17.31 -4.16 -9.45
N PHE A 160 -17.12 -2.98 -8.90
CA PHE A 160 -16.06 -2.09 -9.37
C PHE A 160 -15.40 -1.37 -8.21
N VAL A 161 -14.14 -0.98 -8.37
CA VAL A 161 -13.43 -0.18 -7.37
C VAL A 161 -13.36 1.28 -7.82
N MET A 162 -13.62 2.19 -6.89
CA MET A 162 -13.48 3.62 -7.08
C MET A 162 -12.87 4.29 -5.86
N GLY A 163 -12.07 5.32 -6.08
CA GLY A 163 -11.44 6.05 -5.00
C GLY A 163 -10.33 6.94 -5.52
N GLU A 164 -9.63 7.60 -4.62
CA GLU A 164 -8.46 8.39 -4.95
C GLU A 164 -7.30 7.46 -5.33
N GLU A 165 -6.72 7.67 -6.51
CA GLU A 165 -5.47 7.04 -6.92
C GLU A 165 -5.52 5.50 -7.00
N VAL A 166 -6.72 4.91 -7.08
CA VAL A 166 -6.91 3.46 -7.16
C VAL A 166 -6.56 2.87 -8.53
N ALA A 167 -6.57 3.69 -9.59
CA ALA A 167 -6.37 3.22 -10.95
C ALA A 167 -4.92 3.41 -11.41
N GLU A 168 -4.55 4.60 -11.88
CA GLU A 168 -3.24 4.82 -12.52
C GLU A 168 -2.09 4.65 -11.51
N TYR A 169 -2.29 5.14 -10.28
CA TYR A 169 -1.31 5.00 -9.20
C TYR A 169 -1.40 3.64 -8.48
N GLN A 170 -2.37 2.79 -8.85
CA GLN A 170 -2.52 1.43 -8.33
C GLN A 170 -2.77 1.37 -6.81
N GLY A 171 -3.30 2.44 -6.24
CA GLY A 171 -3.58 2.60 -4.82
C GLY A 171 -2.36 3.04 -4.01
N ALA A 172 -2.59 3.84 -2.96
CA ALA A 172 -1.53 4.34 -2.08
C ALA A 172 -0.68 3.22 -1.46
N TYR A 173 -1.31 2.09 -1.17
CA TYR A 173 -0.69 0.90 -0.57
C TYR A 173 -0.57 -0.26 -1.56
N LYS A 174 -0.71 -0.02 -2.87
CA LYS A 174 -0.60 -1.03 -3.94
C LYS A 174 -1.59 -2.20 -3.85
N ILE A 175 -2.74 -1.98 -3.20
CA ILE A 175 -3.79 -3.02 -3.08
C ILE A 175 -4.60 -3.17 -4.38
N THR A 176 -4.61 -2.17 -5.27
CA THR A 176 -5.28 -2.24 -6.58
C THR A 176 -4.29 -2.43 -7.73
N GLN A 177 -3.08 -2.88 -7.44
CA GLN A 177 -2.03 -3.15 -8.44
C GLN A 177 -2.51 -4.13 -9.52
N GLY A 178 -2.30 -3.78 -10.79
CA GLY A 178 -2.69 -4.59 -11.94
C GLY A 178 -4.18 -4.59 -12.29
N LEU A 179 -5.06 -4.10 -11.41
CA LEU A 179 -6.52 -4.20 -11.63
C LEU A 179 -6.98 -3.33 -12.80
N LEU A 180 -6.40 -2.14 -13.00
CA LEU A 180 -6.76 -1.27 -14.12
C LEU A 180 -6.45 -1.95 -15.46
N GLN A 181 -5.30 -2.61 -15.55
CA GLN A 181 -4.86 -3.31 -16.75
C GLN A 181 -5.76 -4.52 -17.05
N GLU A 182 -6.24 -5.20 -16.02
CA GLU A 182 -7.11 -6.36 -16.16
C GLU A 182 -8.57 -5.97 -16.48
N PHE A 183 -9.16 -5.04 -15.74
CA PHE A 183 -10.60 -4.76 -15.77
C PHE A 183 -10.98 -3.48 -16.51
N GLY A 184 -10.00 -2.62 -16.81
CA GLY A 184 -10.18 -1.38 -17.55
C GLY A 184 -10.81 -0.23 -16.75
N PRO A 185 -10.85 0.98 -17.35
CA PRO A 185 -11.19 2.23 -16.67
C PRO A 185 -12.67 2.36 -16.28
N HIS A 186 -13.53 1.45 -16.71
CA HIS A 186 -14.94 1.40 -16.28
C HIS A 186 -15.13 0.65 -14.95
N ARG A 187 -14.13 -0.13 -14.54
CA ARG A 187 -14.19 -1.02 -13.38
C ARG A 187 -13.16 -0.67 -12.29
N VAL A 188 -12.17 0.13 -12.63
CA VAL A 188 -11.17 0.72 -11.72
C VAL A 188 -11.13 2.22 -12.00
N VAL A 189 -11.72 3.01 -11.11
CA VAL A 189 -12.08 4.41 -11.39
C VAL A 189 -11.40 5.36 -10.40
N ASP A 190 -10.49 6.19 -10.91
CA ASP A 190 -9.95 7.32 -10.13
C ASP A 190 -11.01 8.40 -9.94
N THR A 191 -11.05 8.96 -8.73
CA THR A 191 -12.01 10.01 -8.36
C THR A 191 -11.31 11.30 -7.93
N PRO A 192 -11.95 12.48 -8.06
CA PRO A 192 -11.44 13.69 -7.44
C PRO A 192 -11.30 13.53 -5.91
N ILE A 193 -10.42 14.34 -5.31
CA ILE A 193 -10.17 14.39 -3.86
C ILE A 193 -11.39 15.00 -3.14
N THR A 194 -12.42 14.19 -2.96
CA THR A 194 -13.66 14.54 -2.25
C THR A 194 -14.37 13.28 -1.76
N GLU A 195 -14.06 12.89 -0.53
CA GLU A 195 -14.60 11.70 0.13
C GLU A 195 -16.11 11.68 0.14
N HIS A 196 -16.73 12.83 0.45
CA HIS A 196 -18.17 12.98 0.42
C HIS A 196 -18.75 12.75 -0.99
N GLY A 197 -18.09 13.29 -2.01
CA GLY A 197 -18.55 13.21 -3.40
C GLY A 197 -18.47 11.78 -3.93
N PHE A 198 -17.29 11.16 -3.87
CA PHE A 198 -17.13 9.82 -4.43
C PHE A 198 -17.87 8.75 -3.62
N ALA A 199 -17.98 8.89 -2.29
CA ALA A 199 -18.80 8.00 -1.49
C ALA A 199 -20.29 8.15 -1.84
N GLY A 200 -20.78 9.37 -2.09
CA GLY A 200 -22.15 9.60 -2.54
C GLY A 200 -22.45 8.96 -3.90
N VAL A 201 -21.51 9.08 -4.85
CA VAL A 201 -21.60 8.39 -6.15
C VAL A 201 -21.62 6.87 -5.95
N GLY A 202 -20.74 6.33 -5.13
CA GLY A 202 -20.71 4.89 -4.79
C GLY A 202 -22.05 4.44 -4.18
N VAL A 203 -22.59 5.16 -3.20
CA VAL A 203 -23.88 4.82 -2.61
C VAL A 203 -25.01 4.87 -3.63
N GLY A 204 -25.04 5.89 -4.50
CA GLY A 204 -26.01 5.97 -5.60
C GLY A 204 -25.89 4.80 -6.58
N ALA A 205 -24.66 4.40 -6.93
CA ALA A 205 -24.40 3.24 -7.78
C ALA A 205 -24.88 1.94 -7.12
N ALA A 206 -24.65 1.78 -5.81
CA ALA A 206 -25.13 0.64 -5.05
C ALA A 206 -26.68 0.56 -5.05
N MET A 207 -27.36 1.68 -4.84
CA MET A 207 -28.82 1.76 -4.90
C MET A 207 -29.37 1.48 -6.31
N ALA A 208 -28.58 1.80 -7.35
CA ALA A 208 -28.91 1.50 -8.75
C ALA A 208 -28.63 0.05 -9.17
N GLY A 209 -28.07 -0.78 -8.28
CA GLY A 209 -27.84 -2.21 -8.50
C GLY A 209 -26.39 -2.62 -8.74
N LEU A 210 -25.44 -1.68 -8.78
CA LEU A 210 -24.01 -2.01 -8.86
C LEU A 210 -23.44 -2.41 -7.49
N LYS A 211 -22.20 -2.90 -7.46
CA LYS A 211 -21.51 -3.35 -6.25
C LYS A 211 -20.17 -2.61 -6.07
N PRO A 212 -20.21 -1.33 -5.71
CA PRO A 212 -19.01 -0.52 -5.55
C PRO A 212 -18.17 -0.95 -4.35
N ILE A 213 -16.85 -0.94 -4.56
CA ILE A 213 -15.81 -0.95 -3.55
C ILE A 213 -15.24 0.47 -3.53
N VAL A 214 -15.61 1.25 -2.52
CA VAL A 214 -15.13 2.62 -2.32
C VAL A 214 -13.88 2.58 -1.45
N GLU A 215 -12.75 2.98 -2.01
CA GLU A 215 -11.46 3.06 -1.31
C GLU A 215 -11.15 4.50 -0.89
N PHE A 216 -10.85 4.68 0.39
CA PHE A 216 -10.27 5.90 0.94
C PHE A 216 -8.75 5.72 1.07
N MET A 217 -7.97 6.75 0.73
CA MET A 217 -6.51 6.75 0.89
C MET A 217 -6.09 6.34 2.32
N THR A 218 -6.78 6.91 3.31
CA THR A 218 -6.81 6.39 4.68
C THR A 218 -8.24 6.38 5.18
N PHE A 219 -8.60 5.37 5.97
CA PHE A 219 -9.95 5.29 6.55
C PHE A 219 -10.23 6.42 7.56
N ASN A 220 -9.21 7.18 7.96
CA ASN A 220 -9.39 8.40 8.75
C ASN A 220 -10.23 9.44 7.99
N PHE A 221 -10.09 9.51 6.67
CA PHE A 221 -10.80 10.46 5.81
C PHE A 221 -12.24 10.01 5.49
N ALA A 222 -12.61 8.77 5.83
CA ALA A 222 -14.01 8.32 5.76
C ALA A 222 -14.96 9.21 6.62
N MET A 223 -14.42 9.94 7.59
CA MET A 223 -15.16 10.93 8.38
C MET A 223 -15.66 12.12 7.54
N GLN A 224 -15.01 12.48 6.43
CA GLN A 224 -15.53 13.48 5.49
C GLN A 224 -16.76 12.96 4.71
N ALA A 225 -16.88 11.64 4.56
CA ALA A 225 -17.98 10.95 3.89
C ALA A 225 -19.05 10.39 4.86
N ILE A 226 -18.99 10.77 6.13
CA ILE A 226 -19.78 10.15 7.22
C ILE A 226 -21.28 10.06 6.95
N ASP A 227 -21.86 11.10 6.33
CA ASP A 227 -23.29 11.14 6.02
C ASP A 227 -23.68 10.06 4.99
N GLN A 228 -22.84 9.85 3.96
CA GLN A 228 -23.07 8.82 2.95
C GLN A 228 -22.87 7.42 3.52
N ILE A 229 -21.87 7.22 4.37
CA ILE A 229 -21.62 5.92 5.00
C ILE A 229 -22.76 5.57 5.98
N ILE A 230 -23.16 6.52 6.82
CA ILE A 230 -24.10 6.25 7.91
C ILE A 230 -25.53 6.45 7.47
N ASN A 231 -25.91 7.67 7.10
CA ASN A 231 -27.32 8.01 6.89
C ASN A 231 -27.83 7.46 5.56
N SER A 232 -27.01 7.47 4.51
CA SER A 232 -27.36 6.86 3.24
C SER A 232 -27.18 5.34 3.27
N ALA A 233 -25.94 4.82 3.26
CA ALA A 233 -25.70 3.39 3.07
C ALA A 233 -26.25 2.51 4.21
N ALA A 234 -25.89 2.80 5.46
CA ALA A 234 -26.22 1.93 6.59
C ALA A 234 -27.73 1.87 6.90
N LYS A 235 -28.46 2.99 6.71
CA LYS A 235 -29.88 3.05 7.10
C LYS A 235 -30.86 2.70 5.98
N THR A 236 -30.44 2.76 4.71
CA THR A 236 -31.35 2.62 3.57
C THR A 236 -32.19 1.35 3.59
N LEU A 237 -31.59 0.20 3.95
CA LEU A 237 -32.34 -1.06 4.01
C LEU A 237 -33.49 -1.01 5.03
N TYR A 238 -33.24 -0.41 6.19
CA TYR A 238 -34.26 -0.25 7.23
C TYR A 238 -35.30 0.82 6.85
N MET A 239 -34.84 1.99 6.39
CA MET A 239 -35.72 3.11 6.05
C MET A 239 -36.64 2.84 4.86
N SER A 240 -36.19 1.99 3.92
CA SER A 240 -37.00 1.54 2.79
C SER A 240 -37.94 0.37 3.12
N GLY A 241 -37.97 -0.11 4.37
CA GLY A 241 -38.73 -1.30 4.73
C GLY A 241 -38.28 -2.56 4.00
N GLY A 242 -36.99 -2.65 3.65
CA GLY A 242 -36.40 -3.75 2.90
C GLY A 242 -36.53 -3.67 1.37
N GLN A 243 -37.11 -2.59 0.83
CA GLN A 243 -37.32 -2.45 -0.62
C GLN A 243 -36.05 -2.08 -1.39
N MET A 244 -35.10 -1.41 -0.74
CA MET A 244 -33.85 -0.95 -1.35
C MET A 244 -32.69 -1.19 -0.39
N GLY A 245 -31.59 -1.73 -0.91
CA GLY A 245 -30.34 -1.88 -0.17
C GLY A 245 -29.25 -0.95 -0.68
N ALA A 246 -28.09 -1.03 -0.04
CA ALA A 246 -26.85 -0.42 -0.52
C ALA A 246 -25.73 -1.49 -0.44
N PRO A 247 -25.61 -2.39 -1.44
CA PRO A 247 -24.51 -3.36 -1.50
C PRO A 247 -23.20 -2.64 -1.82
N ILE A 248 -22.50 -2.15 -0.79
CA ILE A 248 -21.28 -1.35 -0.92
C ILE A 248 -20.24 -1.78 0.11
N VAL A 249 -18.97 -1.76 -0.29
CA VAL A 249 -17.83 -1.91 0.62
C VAL A 249 -17.11 -0.56 0.70
N PHE A 250 -16.92 -0.06 1.91
CA PHE A 250 -16.02 1.05 2.19
C PHE A 250 -14.72 0.47 2.76
N ARG A 251 -13.57 0.77 2.16
CA ARG A 251 -12.28 0.24 2.60
C ARG A 251 -11.20 1.31 2.63
N GLY A 252 -10.15 1.04 3.40
CA GLY A 252 -8.98 1.89 3.54
C GLY A 252 -8.15 1.42 4.73
N PRO A 253 -6.87 1.78 4.79
CA PRO A 253 -6.03 1.48 5.95
C PRO A 253 -6.56 2.22 7.18
N ASN A 254 -6.63 1.51 8.30
CA ASN A 254 -7.20 2.00 9.55
C ASN A 254 -6.31 1.59 10.74
N GLY A 255 -6.09 2.51 11.67
CA GLY A 255 -5.16 2.31 12.79
C GLY A 255 -3.80 2.95 12.55
N ALA A 256 -2.87 2.71 13.48
CA ALA A 256 -1.55 3.34 13.46
C ALA A 256 -0.65 2.69 12.40
N ALA A 257 -0.04 3.52 11.56
CA ALA A 257 1.07 3.14 10.70
C ALA A 257 2.33 3.94 11.10
N ALA A 258 3.50 3.45 10.74
CA ALA A 258 4.75 4.16 11.03
C ALA A 258 4.80 5.49 10.26
N ARG A 259 5.10 6.59 10.95
CA ARG A 259 5.50 7.89 10.37
C ARG A 259 4.47 8.60 9.48
N VAL A 260 3.18 8.26 9.58
CA VAL A 260 2.10 8.88 8.78
C VAL A 260 1.42 10.09 9.43
N ALA A 261 2.03 10.66 10.48
CA ALA A 261 1.54 11.82 11.24
C ALA A 261 0.14 11.61 11.88
N ALA A 262 -0.40 12.68 12.48
CA ALA A 262 -1.55 12.61 13.37
C ALA A 262 -2.89 12.26 12.69
N GLN A 263 -3.02 12.54 11.38
CA GLN A 263 -4.27 12.38 10.63
C GLN A 263 -4.43 10.99 9.96
N HIS A 264 -3.42 10.13 10.03
CA HIS A 264 -3.45 8.79 9.40
C HIS A 264 -3.34 7.64 10.41
N SER A 265 -3.54 7.92 11.71
CA SER A 265 -3.21 6.97 12.78
C SER A 265 -4.41 6.56 13.66
N GLN A 266 -5.60 7.12 13.43
CA GLN A 266 -6.77 6.79 14.25
C GLN A 266 -7.35 5.44 13.81
N CYS A 267 -7.85 4.69 14.80
CA CYS A 267 -8.59 3.45 14.56
C CYS A 267 -10.08 3.73 14.78
N TYR A 268 -10.85 3.83 13.69
CA TYR A 268 -12.29 4.12 13.74
C TYR A 268 -13.18 2.88 13.84
N ALA A 269 -12.62 1.68 13.85
CA ALA A 269 -13.40 0.45 13.83
C ALA A 269 -14.38 0.34 15.02
N ALA A 270 -13.92 0.65 16.22
CA ALA A 270 -14.79 0.68 17.40
C ALA A 270 -15.93 1.69 17.20
N TRP A 271 -15.65 2.88 16.68
CA TRP A 271 -16.65 3.92 16.45
C TRP A 271 -17.71 3.48 15.42
N TYR A 272 -17.28 3.00 14.25
CA TYR A 272 -18.21 2.50 13.22
C TYR A 272 -19.00 1.26 13.67
N SER A 273 -18.44 0.41 14.55
CA SER A 273 -19.14 -0.77 15.07
C SER A 273 -20.37 -0.43 15.91
N HIS A 274 -20.45 0.78 16.46
CA HIS A 274 -21.62 1.26 17.21
C HIS A 274 -22.76 1.76 16.30
N ILE A 275 -22.57 1.77 14.97
CA ILE A 275 -23.55 2.29 14.03
C ILE A 275 -24.42 1.15 13.48
N PRO A 276 -25.73 1.09 13.80
CA PRO A 276 -26.60 0.05 13.28
C PRO A 276 -26.69 0.08 11.75
N GLY A 277 -26.66 -1.09 11.12
CA GLY A 277 -26.70 -1.23 9.66
C GLY A 277 -25.33 -1.36 8.99
N LEU A 278 -24.23 -1.07 9.71
CA LEU A 278 -22.89 -1.37 9.25
C LEU A 278 -22.44 -2.76 9.72
N LYS A 279 -21.67 -3.43 8.86
CA LYS A 279 -20.79 -4.53 9.25
C LYS A 279 -19.36 -4.00 9.19
N VAL A 280 -18.61 -4.16 10.26
CA VAL A 280 -17.23 -3.66 10.37
C VAL A 280 -16.29 -4.84 10.52
N VAL A 281 -15.30 -4.93 9.63
CA VAL A 281 -14.33 -6.02 9.56
C VAL A 281 -12.93 -5.42 9.54
N MET A 282 -12.01 -6.03 10.27
CA MET A 282 -10.58 -5.67 10.31
C MET A 282 -9.74 -6.93 10.15
N PRO A 283 -9.37 -7.30 8.92
CA PRO A 283 -8.45 -8.41 8.71
C PRO A 283 -7.05 -8.02 9.19
N TYR A 284 -6.33 -8.99 9.76
CA TYR A 284 -4.95 -8.81 10.25
C TYR A 284 -4.00 -9.91 9.77
N THR A 285 -4.51 -10.89 9.02
CA THR A 285 -3.75 -12.01 8.45
C THR A 285 -4.21 -12.28 7.02
N ALA A 286 -3.30 -12.84 6.23
CA ALA A 286 -3.58 -13.45 4.93
C ALA A 286 -3.48 -14.97 5.05
#